data_AF-A0A444UWZ1-F1
#
_entry.id   AF-A0A444UWZ1-F1
#
_cell.length_a   1.000
_cell.length_b   1.000
_cell.length_c   1.000
_cell.angle_alpha   90.00
_cell.angle_beta   90.00
_cell.angle_gamma   90.00
#
_symmetry.space_group_name_H-M   'P 1'
#
loop_
_entity.id
_entity.type
_entity.pdbx_description
1 polymer ?
#
loop_
_entity_poly.entity_id
_entity_poly.type
_entity_poly.pdbx_seq_one_letter_code
_entity_poly.pdbx_strand_id
1 'polypeptide(L)'
;TMSVKQDRAQKKWASLKKKLSRPDMEDQAEANLENSNPELCIRLLQVPSVVNYSGLKKRLEGSDHSWMVQFLELSGLDLLLEALDRLSGRGCSRISDALLQLTCVSCVRAVMNSPRGIEFIVENEGYVRKLSKGEHCGDPL
;
A
#
# COMPACT_ATOMS: atom_id res chain seq x y z
N THR A 1 -34.23 37.55 11.49
CA THR A 1 -34.28 36.70 10.27
C THR A 1 -32.92 36.10 9.86
N MET A 2 -31.88 36.14 10.70
CA MET A 2 -30.58 35.49 10.41
C MET A 2 -30.48 34.03 10.90
N SER A 3 -31.12 33.70 12.02
CA SER A 3 -31.10 32.35 12.61
C SER A 3 -31.66 31.26 11.69
N VAL A 4 -32.73 31.57 10.94
CA VAL A 4 -33.36 30.63 9.99
C VAL A 4 -32.46 30.30 8.79
N LYS A 5 -31.63 31.24 8.35
CA LYS A 5 -30.67 31.01 7.25
C LYS A 5 -29.54 30.08 7.69
N GLN A 6 -29.07 30.22 8.93
CA GLN A 6 -28.01 29.39 9.51
C GLN A 6 -28.49 27.94 9.73
N ASP A 7 -29.70 27.76 10.25
CA ASP A 7 -30.32 26.43 10.43
C ASP A 7 -30.51 25.70 9.08
N ARG A 8 -30.92 26.44 8.04
CA ARG A 8 -31.05 25.88 6.68
C ARG A 8 -29.70 25.51 6.07
N ALA A 9 -28.66 26.28 6.33
CA ALA A 9 -27.30 25.98 5.86
C ALA A 9 -26.73 24.74 6.57
N GLN A 10 -26.93 24.61 7.88
CA GLN A 10 -26.53 23.43 8.65
C GLN A 10 -27.29 22.17 8.20
N LYS A 11 -28.61 22.27 7.94
CA LYS A 11 -29.40 21.15 7.40
C LYS A 11 -28.95 20.73 6.00
N LYS A 12 -28.59 21.69 5.14
CA LYS A 12 -28.00 21.41 3.82
C LYS A 12 -26.64 20.74 3.95
N TRP A 13 -25.77 21.23 4.83
CA TRP A 13 -24.45 20.64 5.10
C TRP A 13 -24.56 19.23 5.69
N ALA A 14 -25.48 18.99 6.62
CA ALA A 14 -25.75 17.67 7.18
C ALA A 14 -26.28 16.70 6.11
N SER A 15 -27.15 17.18 5.21
CA SER A 15 -27.68 16.38 4.10
C SER A 15 -26.61 16.07 3.05
N LEU A 16 -25.71 17.02 2.77
CA LEU A 16 -24.55 16.80 1.91
C LEU A 16 -23.56 15.81 2.55
N LYS A 17 -23.22 15.98 3.83
CA LYS A 17 -22.42 15.02 4.59
C LYS A 17 -23.03 13.62 4.54
N LYS A 18 -24.32 13.47 4.80
CA LYS A 18 -25.01 12.16 4.72
C LYS A 18 -24.97 11.55 3.32
N LYS A 19 -25.03 12.38 2.26
CA LYS A 19 -24.89 11.92 0.87
C LYS A 19 -23.44 11.58 0.48
N LEU A 20 -22.47 12.25 1.09
CA LEU A 20 -21.04 12.00 0.90
C LEU A 20 -20.54 10.81 1.76
N SER A 21 -21.17 10.57 2.90
CA SER A 21 -20.95 9.42 3.80
C SER A 21 -21.58 8.12 3.28
N ARG A 22 -21.78 7.99 1.96
CA ARG A 22 -21.98 6.65 1.39
C ARG A 22 -20.68 5.87 1.59
N PRO A 23 -20.72 4.65 2.15
CA PRO A 23 -19.51 3.82 2.27
C PRO A 23 -18.85 3.59 0.90
N ASP A 24 -19.64 3.70 -0.16
CA ASP A 24 -19.29 3.41 -1.55
C ASP A 24 -18.28 4.40 -2.20
N MET A 25 -17.80 5.43 -1.49
CA MET A 25 -16.72 6.32 -1.98
C MET A 25 -15.34 5.94 -1.43
N GLU A 26 -15.27 5.09 -0.41
CA GLU A 26 -14.03 4.40 -0.01
C GLU A 26 -13.74 3.19 -0.91
N ASP A 27 -14.74 2.74 -1.68
CA ASP A 27 -14.59 1.83 -2.83
C ASP A 27 -14.00 2.58 -4.03
N GLN A 28 -12.80 3.13 -3.87
CA GLN A 28 -11.91 3.29 -5.01
C GLN A 28 -11.49 1.87 -5.40
N ALA A 29 -12.35 1.19 -6.17
CA ALA A 29 -12.30 -0.23 -6.51
C ALA A 29 -10.87 -0.74 -6.54
N GLU A 30 -10.45 -1.37 -5.44
CA GLU A 30 -9.12 -1.91 -5.32
C GLU A 30 -8.95 -3.02 -6.36
N ALA A 31 -7.72 -3.28 -6.79
CA ALA A 31 -7.48 -4.42 -7.64
C ALA A 31 -7.96 -5.69 -6.89
N ASN A 32 -8.87 -6.46 -7.51
CA ASN A 32 -9.31 -7.71 -6.90
C ASN A 32 -8.19 -8.76 -7.04
N LEU A 33 -7.37 -8.86 -5.99
CA LEU A 33 -6.21 -9.76 -5.96
C LEU A 33 -6.41 -10.97 -5.04
N GLU A 34 -7.60 -11.19 -4.47
CA GLU A 34 -7.88 -12.22 -3.45
C GLU A 34 -7.34 -13.61 -3.84
N ASN A 35 -7.48 -13.99 -5.11
CA ASN A 35 -7.00 -15.28 -5.65
C ASN A 35 -5.77 -15.16 -6.56
N SER A 36 -5.08 -14.02 -6.54
CA SER A 36 -3.90 -13.80 -7.38
C SER A 36 -2.68 -14.53 -6.82
N ASN A 37 -1.86 -15.06 -7.74
CA ASN A 37 -0.56 -15.63 -7.40
C ASN A 37 0.50 -14.51 -7.15
N PRO A 38 1.62 -14.84 -6.49
CA PRO A 38 2.68 -13.88 -6.20
C PRO A 38 3.27 -13.23 -7.47
N GLU A 39 3.42 -13.97 -8.56
CA GLU A 39 3.99 -13.49 -9.83
C GLU A 39 3.13 -12.39 -10.47
N LEU A 40 1.81 -12.53 -10.42
CA LEU A 40 0.90 -11.49 -10.89
C LEU A 40 1.01 -10.24 -10.02
N CYS A 41 1.08 -10.42 -8.69
CA CYS A 41 1.25 -9.31 -7.75
C CYS A 41 2.55 -8.54 -8.00
N ILE A 42 3.64 -9.25 -8.30
CA ILE A 42 4.94 -8.65 -8.66
C ILE A 42 4.87 -7.86 -9.96
N ARG A 43 4.22 -8.40 -11.00
CA ARG A 43 4.02 -7.64 -12.25
C ARG A 43 3.20 -6.37 -12.01
N LEU A 44 2.22 -6.41 -11.11
CA LEU A 44 1.43 -5.23 -10.74
C LEU A 44 2.23 -4.18 -9.96
N LEU A 45 3.28 -4.58 -9.22
CA LEU A 45 4.20 -3.63 -8.56
C LEU A 45 4.87 -2.67 -9.56
N GLN A 46 5.09 -3.14 -10.79
CA GLN A 46 5.69 -2.35 -11.87
C GLN A 46 4.72 -1.32 -12.49
N VAL A 47 3.42 -1.41 -12.16
CA VAL A 47 2.39 -0.46 -12.59
C VAL A 47 1.86 0.29 -11.35
N PRO A 48 2.61 1.30 -10.85
CA PRO A 48 2.30 1.95 -9.58
C PRO A 48 1.00 2.75 -9.68
N SER A 49 0.00 2.31 -8.91
CA SER A 49 -1.27 3.02 -8.71
C SER A 49 -1.82 2.71 -7.32
N VAL A 50 -2.62 3.63 -6.77
CA VAL A 50 -3.25 3.44 -5.46
C VAL A 50 -4.13 2.18 -5.47
N VAL A 51 -4.85 1.95 -6.58
CA VAL A 51 -5.69 0.76 -6.79
C VAL A 51 -4.91 -0.55 -6.70
N ASN A 52 -3.75 -0.62 -7.37
CA ASN A 52 -2.92 -1.83 -7.36
C ASN A 52 -2.30 -2.08 -5.98
N TYR A 53 -1.76 -1.05 -5.32
CA TYR A 53 -1.17 -1.22 -4.00
C TYR A 53 -2.21 -1.49 -2.90
N SER A 54 -3.40 -0.91 -2.98
CA SER A 54 -4.48 -1.24 -2.03
C SER A 54 -4.92 -2.70 -2.17
N GLY A 55 -5.12 -3.17 -3.40
CA GLY A 55 -5.43 -4.58 -3.66
C GLY A 55 -4.31 -5.52 -3.22
N LEU A 56 -3.05 -5.13 -3.46
CA LEU A 56 -1.88 -5.91 -3.04
C LEU A 56 -1.79 -5.98 -1.51
N LYS A 57 -2.01 -4.86 -0.82
CA LYS A 57 -2.06 -4.82 0.64
C LYS A 57 -3.05 -5.85 1.18
N LYS A 58 -4.30 -5.87 0.68
CA LYS A 58 -5.29 -6.87 1.11
C LYS A 58 -4.81 -8.30 0.83
N ARG A 59 -4.19 -8.52 -0.34
CA ARG A 59 -3.66 -9.84 -0.69
C ARG A 59 -2.50 -10.30 0.21
N LEU A 60 -1.66 -9.37 0.67
CA LEU A 60 -0.58 -9.61 1.64
C LEU A 60 -1.15 -9.88 3.04
N GLU A 61 -2.14 -9.11 3.48
CA GLU A 61 -2.78 -9.29 4.80
C GLU A 61 -3.56 -10.60 4.90
N GLY A 62 -4.16 -11.07 3.80
CA GLY A 62 -4.90 -12.32 3.73
C GLY A 62 -4.08 -13.54 3.26
N SER A 63 -2.78 -13.40 3.01
CA SER A 63 -1.99 -14.50 2.45
C SER A 63 -1.73 -15.62 3.46
N ASP A 64 -1.79 -16.86 2.98
CA ASP A 64 -1.24 -17.99 3.72
C ASP A 64 0.30 -18.01 3.68
N HIS A 65 0.87 -18.98 4.41
CA HIS A 65 2.31 -19.15 4.55
C HIS A 65 3.02 -19.38 3.21
N SER A 66 2.52 -20.29 2.37
CA SER A 66 3.16 -20.66 1.11
C SER A 66 3.22 -19.46 0.17
N TRP A 67 2.13 -18.68 0.12
CA TRP A 67 2.06 -17.50 -0.71
C TRP A 67 3.03 -16.41 -0.27
N MET A 68 3.13 -16.13 1.04
CA MET A 68 4.06 -15.11 1.57
C MET A 68 5.52 -15.48 1.27
N VAL A 69 5.89 -16.75 1.45
CA VAL A 69 7.26 -17.22 1.13
C VAL A 69 7.56 -17.05 -0.36
N GLN A 70 6.68 -17.52 -1.25
CA GLN A 70 6.87 -17.37 -2.70
C GLN A 70 6.98 -15.89 -3.12
N PHE A 71 6.17 -15.00 -2.53
CA PHE A 71 6.26 -13.56 -2.79
C PHE A 71 7.65 -13.00 -2.42
N LEU A 72 8.21 -13.43 -1.28
CA LEU A 72 9.54 -12.99 -0.82
C LEU A 72 10.68 -13.60 -1.65
N GLU A 73 10.57 -14.87 -2.04
CA GLU A 73 11.53 -15.55 -2.92
C GLU A 73 11.60 -14.90 -4.31
N LEU A 74 10.47 -14.40 -4.80
CA LEU A 74 10.39 -13.62 -6.03
C LEU A 74 10.77 -12.14 -5.84
N SER A 75 11.48 -11.80 -4.76
CA SER A 75 11.98 -10.44 -4.44
C SER A 75 10.86 -9.40 -4.26
N GLY A 76 9.67 -9.81 -3.84
CA GLY A 76 8.52 -8.92 -3.69
C GLY A 76 8.74 -7.80 -2.67
N LEU A 77 9.49 -8.07 -1.59
CA LEU A 77 9.85 -7.03 -0.61
C LEU A 77 10.90 -6.06 -1.16
N ASP A 78 11.92 -6.53 -1.87
CA ASP A 78 12.91 -5.66 -2.51
C ASP A 78 12.24 -4.70 -3.51
N LEU A 79 11.32 -5.21 -4.34
CA LEU A 79 10.57 -4.41 -5.30
C LEU A 79 9.67 -3.37 -4.64
N LEU A 80 9.05 -3.70 -3.49
CA LEU A 80 8.27 -2.73 -2.70
C LEU A 80 9.16 -1.60 -2.14
N LEU A 81 10.34 -1.94 -1.64
CA LEU A 81 11.30 -0.96 -1.12
C LEU A 81 11.88 -0.08 -2.23
N GLU A 82 12.20 -0.66 -3.39
CA GLU A 82 12.64 0.08 -4.58
C GLU A 82 11.54 1.04 -5.07
N ALA A 83 10.29 0.57 -5.15
CA ALA A 83 9.16 1.42 -5.51
C ALA A 83 8.97 2.57 -4.52
N LEU A 84 9.09 2.30 -3.22
CA LEU A 84 8.96 3.31 -2.18
C LEU A 84 10.05 4.40 -2.30
N ASP A 85 11.30 4.00 -2.58
CA ASP A 85 12.39 4.95 -2.79
C ASP A 85 12.17 5.81 -4.05
N ARG A 86 11.75 5.19 -5.15
CA ARG A 86 11.40 5.92 -6.39
C ARG A 86 10.25 6.92 -6.18
N LEU A 87 9.29 6.58 -5.31
CA LEU A 87 8.16 7.46 -4.95
C LEU A 87 8.60 8.58 -4.00
N SER A 88 9.47 8.30 -3.04
CA SER A 88 9.93 9.28 -2.05
C SER A 88 10.89 10.32 -2.67
N GLY A 89 11.76 9.91 -3.59
CA GLY A 89 12.77 10.76 -4.21
C GLY A 89 12.22 11.82 -5.19
N ARG A 90 10.96 11.68 -5.63
CA ARG A 90 10.32 12.61 -6.59
C ARG A 90 9.63 13.81 -5.94
N GLY A 91 9.46 13.79 -4.62
CA GLY A 91 8.57 14.72 -3.92
C GLY A 91 7.10 14.54 -4.29
N CYS A 92 6.19 15.19 -3.56
CA CYS A 92 4.75 15.08 -3.81
C CYS A 92 4.26 16.26 -4.65
N SER A 93 4.08 16.06 -5.95
CA SER A 93 3.51 17.09 -6.85
C SER A 93 2.00 17.23 -6.67
N ARG A 94 1.35 16.13 -6.29
CA ARG A 94 -0.10 16.00 -6.06
C ARG A 94 -0.35 15.18 -4.80
N ILE A 95 -1.52 15.38 -4.18
CA ILE A 95 -1.97 14.58 -3.02
C ILE A 95 -2.03 13.08 -3.38
N SER A 96 -2.33 12.75 -4.63
CA SER A 96 -2.31 11.36 -5.13
C SER A 96 -0.95 10.69 -4.99
N ASP A 97 0.15 11.44 -5.08
CA ASP A 97 1.51 10.91 -4.99
C ASP A 97 1.83 10.53 -3.54
N ALA A 98 1.41 11.38 -2.59
CA ALA A 98 1.50 11.10 -1.15
C ALA A 98 0.64 9.88 -0.76
N LEU A 99 -0.58 9.78 -1.31
CA LEU A 99 -1.44 8.62 -1.10
C LEU A 99 -0.80 7.35 -1.66
N LEU A 100 -0.26 7.40 -2.87
CA LEU A 100 0.43 6.26 -3.47
C LEU A 100 1.63 5.81 -2.64
N GLN A 101 2.44 6.76 -2.15
CA GLN A 101 3.56 6.48 -1.25
C GLN A 101 3.09 5.83 0.05
N LEU A 102 2.04 6.36 0.68
CA LEU A 102 1.48 5.80 1.92
C LEU A 102 0.89 4.40 1.72
N THR A 103 0.24 4.14 0.58
CA THR A 103 -0.27 2.81 0.25
C THR A 103 0.88 1.82 0.00
N CYS A 104 1.98 2.26 -0.62
CA CYS A 104 3.19 1.45 -0.77
C CYS A 104 3.81 1.10 0.60
N VAL A 105 3.94 2.07 1.50
CA VAL A 105 4.38 1.84 2.90
C VAL A 105 3.47 0.83 3.60
N SER A 106 2.16 0.89 3.34
CA SER A 106 1.20 -0.05 3.92
C SER A 106 1.42 -1.49 3.43
N CYS A 107 1.84 -1.69 2.18
CA CYS A 107 2.22 -3.01 1.67
C CYS A 107 3.49 -3.54 2.35
N VAL A 108 4.53 -2.70 2.48
CA VAL A 108 5.75 -3.06 3.23
C VAL A 108 5.39 -3.47 4.65
N ARG A 109 4.56 -2.68 5.32
CA ARG A 109 4.08 -2.98 6.67
C ARG A 109 3.33 -4.31 6.74
N ALA A 110 2.50 -4.64 5.76
CA ALA A 110 1.77 -5.92 5.72
C ALA A 110 2.73 -7.12 5.69
N VAL A 111 3.82 -7.04 4.93
CA VAL A 111 4.88 -8.05 4.92
C VAL A 111 5.56 -8.15 6.29
N MET A 112 6.00 -7.01 6.84
CA MET A 112 6.74 -6.95 8.12
C MET A 112 5.89 -7.35 9.33
N ASN A 113 4.56 -7.25 9.23
CA ASN A 113 3.64 -7.68 10.28
C ASN A 113 3.21 -9.14 10.13
N SER A 114 3.58 -9.82 9.04
CA SER A 114 3.39 -11.25 8.91
C SER A 114 4.43 -11.98 9.76
N PRO A 115 4.04 -12.83 10.73
CA PRO A 115 5.00 -13.62 11.51
C PRO A 115 5.96 -14.41 10.62
N ARG A 116 5.45 -14.95 9.51
CA ARG A 116 6.23 -15.71 8.53
C ARG A 116 7.09 -14.81 7.64
N GLY A 117 6.62 -13.60 7.35
CA GLY A 117 7.43 -12.59 6.67
C GLY A 117 8.67 -12.25 7.49
N ILE A 118 8.53 -12.05 8.80
CA ILE A 118 9.66 -11.79 9.70
C ILE A 118 10.57 -13.00 9.85
N GLU A 119 10.04 -14.21 10.02
CA GLU A 119 10.87 -15.42 10.08
C GLU A 119 11.74 -15.57 8.83
N PHE A 120 11.15 -15.46 7.63
CA PHE A 120 11.90 -15.53 6.38
C PHE A 120 12.99 -14.44 6.29
N ILE A 121 12.66 -13.21 6.70
CA ILE A 121 13.59 -12.08 6.70
C ILE A 121 14.76 -12.32 7.67
N VAL A 122 14.50 -12.85 8.86
CA VAL A 122 15.52 -13.09 9.89
C VAL A 122 16.42 -14.28 9.50
N GLU A 123 15.85 -15.31 8.90
CA GLU A 123 16.60 -16.47 8.37
C GLU A 123 17.47 -16.10 7.15
N ASN A 124 17.18 -14.96 6.51
CA ASN A 124 17.93 -14.47 5.37
C ASN A 124 18.83 -13.28 5.75
N GLU A 125 20.10 -13.57 6.07
CA GLU A 125 21.09 -12.54 6.46
C GLU A 125 21.21 -11.38 5.46
N GLY A 126 20.93 -11.62 4.18
CA GLY A 126 20.89 -10.59 3.14
C GLY A 126 19.80 -9.54 3.40
N TYR A 127 18.60 -9.98 3.79
CA TYR A 127 17.50 -9.08 4.14
C TYR A 127 17.75 -8.34 5.46
N VAL A 128 18.29 -9.02 6.49
CA VAL A 128 18.67 -8.37 7.75
C VAL A 128 19.66 -7.23 7.51
N ARG A 129 20.67 -7.47 6.65
CA ARG A 129 21.67 -6.45 6.31
C ARG A 129 21.09 -5.28 5.51
N LYS A 130 20.20 -5.55 4.54
CA LYS A 130 19.51 -4.51 3.75
C LYS A 130 18.65 -3.62 4.65
N LEU A 131 17.83 -4.23 5.51
CA LEU A 131 16.93 -3.50 6.40
C LEU A 131 17.68 -2.70 7.48
N SER A 132 18.75 -3.28 8.06
CA SER A 132 19.54 -2.60 9.11
C SER A 132 20.33 -1.39 8.59
N LYS A 133 20.75 -1.42 7.33
CA LYS A 133 21.47 -0.30 6.72
C LYS A 133 20.54 0.80 6.20
N GLY A 134 19.28 0.47 5.92
CA GLY A 134 18.38 1.36 5.16
C GLY A 134 18.91 1.67 3.75
N GLU A 135 19.88 0.89 3.27
CA GLU A 135 20.61 1.17 2.03
C GLU A 135 20.06 0.36 0.87
N HIS A 136 19.77 1.12 -0.18
CA HIS A 136 19.56 0.72 -1.55
C HIS A 136 20.53 -0.41 -1.94
N CYS A 137 20.02 -1.42 -2.63
CA CYS A 137 20.85 -2.32 -3.44
C CYS A 137 21.39 -1.52 -4.64
N GLY A 138 22.33 -0.60 -4.40
CA GLY A 138 23.16 0.00 -5.43
C GLY A 138 24.43 -0.82 -5.55
N ASP A 139 24.63 -1.43 -6.71
CA ASP A 139 25.83 -2.18 -7.04
C ASP A 139 27.10 -1.35 -6.79
N PRO A 140 28.16 -1.94 -6.22
CA PRO A 140 29.49 -1.35 -6.32
C PRO A 140 30.01 -1.58 -7.74
N LEU A 141 30.07 -0.50 -8.53
CA LEU A 141 30.99 -0.40 -9.67
C LEU A 141 32.43 -0.33 -9.16
#